data_AF-A0A3C2DDK2-F1
#
_entry.id   AF-A0A3C2DDK2-F1
#
_cell.length_a   1.000
_cell.length_b   1.000
_cell.length_c   1.000
_cell.angle_alpha   90.00
_cell.angle_beta   90.00
_cell.angle_gamma   90.00
#
_symmetry.space_group_name_H-M   'P 1'
#
loop_
_entity.id
_entity.type
_entity.pdbx_description
1 polymer ?
#
loop_
_entity_poly.entity_id
_entity_poly.type
_entity_poly.pdbx_seq_one_letter_code
_entity_poly.pdbx_strand_id
1 'polypeptide(L)'
;MMAVNVMGTTLQECGVDPLTGFYRDGCCNTGADDLGVHTVCALVTEEFLVFSKLAGNDLSTPRPGFPGLNPGDRWCMCASRWQEAHEAGVAPPVLLAATHILSLEWVDAEALRAAGVDRPD
;
A
#
# COMPACT_ATOMS: atom_id res chain seq x y z
N MET A 1 -17.25 2.28 13.15
CA MET A 1 -16.16 3.22 13.48
C MET A 1 -15.37 3.44 12.21
N MET A 2 -14.99 4.67 11.85
CA MET A 2 -14.18 4.91 10.65
C MET A 2 -12.74 4.47 10.92
N ALA A 3 -12.09 3.88 9.92
CA ALA A 3 -10.68 3.51 10.01
C ALA A 3 -9.80 4.75 10.19
N VAL A 4 -8.64 4.56 10.82
CA VAL A 4 -7.68 5.61 11.17
C VAL A 4 -6.40 5.38 10.39
N ASN A 5 -5.79 6.44 9.87
CA ASN A 5 -4.51 6.37 9.18
C ASN A 5 -3.31 6.49 10.13
N VAL A 6 -2.09 6.29 9.62
CA VAL A 6 -0.85 6.37 10.40
C VAL A 6 -0.52 7.76 10.97
N MET A 7 -1.25 8.80 10.54
CA MET A 7 -1.20 10.15 11.10
C MET A 7 -2.22 10.38 12.23
N GLY A 8 -3.05 9.39 12.56
CA GLY A 8 -4.06 9.50 13.62
C GLY A 8 -5.35 10.21 13.20
N THR A 9 -5.56 10.45 11.90
CA THR A 9 -6.80 11.04 11.36
C THR A 9 -7.62 9.99 10.61
N THR A 10 -8.81 10.36 10.13
CA THR A 10 -9.65 9.45 9.33
C THR A 10 -8.91 8.95 8.10
N LEU A 11 -9.00 7.64 7.85
CA LEU A 11 -8.42 7.01 6.67
C LEU A 11 -9.00 7.61 5.39
N GLN A 12 -8.13 8.09 4.50
CA GLN A 12 -8.51 8.62 3.20
C GLN A 12 -8.54 7.53 2.14
N GLU A 13 -9.19 7.83 1.01
CA GLU A 13 -9.19 7.00 -0.18
C GLU A 13 -7.77 6.84 -0.73
N CYS A 14 -7.40 5.61 -1.10
CA CYS A 14 -6.15 5.31 -1.78
C CYS A 14 -6.30 5.46 -3.30
N GLY A 15 -7.28 4.78 -3.91
CA GLY A 15 -7.52 4.86 -5.35
C GLY A 15 -8.75 4.09 -5.85
N VAL A 16 -9.43 4.69 -6.84
CA VAL A 16 -10.65 4.12 -7.48
C VAL A 16 -10.46 3.76 -8.96
N ASP A 17 -9.35 4.16 -9.56
CA ASP A 17 -8.97 3.81 -10.93
C ASP A 17 -7.44 3.63 -11.01
N PRO A 18 -6.92 2.39 -10.86
CA PRO A 18 -7.67 1.15 -10.63
C PRO A 18 -8.28 1.07 -9.22
N LEU A 19 -9.46 0.44 -9.10
CA LEU A 19 -10.13 0.24 -7.81
C LEU A 19 -9.32 -0.69 -6.90
N THR A 20 -8.85 -0.15 -5.79
CA THR A 20 -7.98 -0.84 -4.83
C THR A 20 -8.68 -1.20 -3.52
N GLY A 21 -7.92 -1.66 -2.53
CA GLY A 21 -8.39 -2.13 -1.23
C GLY A 21 -8.75 -3.61 -1.25
N PHE A 22 -8.54 -4.31 -0.13
CA PHE A 22 -8.91 -5.72 0.01
C PHE A 22 -10.42 -5.93 -0.25
N TYR A 23 -11.25 -5.04 0.31
CA TYR A 23 -12.70 -5.04 0.12
C TYR A 23 -13.18 -4.39 -1.20
N ARG A 24 -12.25 -3.90 -2.05
CA ARG A 24 -12.56 -3.17 -3.28
C ARG A 24 -13.46 -1.94 -3.03
N ASP A 25 -13.16 -1.18 -1.99
CA ASP A 25 -13.85 0.06 -1.60
C ASP A 25 -12.99 1.32 -1.83
N GLY A 26 -11.84 1.16 -2.49
CA GLY A 26 -10.89 2.24 -2.77
C GLY A 26 -10.00 2.65 -1.59
N CYS A 27 -10.20 2.05 -0.42
CA CYS A 27 -9.49 2.40 0.81
C CYS A 27 -8.63 1.22 1.29
N CYS A 28 -7.56 1.50 2.03
CA CYS A 28 -6.73 0.44 2.63
C CYS A 28 -7.34 -0.08 3.95
N ASN A 29 -8.65 -0.30 3.94
CA ASN A 29 -9.40 -0.93 5.01
C ASN A 29 -9.00 -2.40 5.11
N THR A 30 -9.05 -2.93 6.33
CA THR A 30 -8.67 -4.31 6.64
C THR A 30 -9.58 -4.88 7.73
N GLY A 31 -9.48 -6.17 7.97
CA GLY A 31 -10.28 -6.89 8.96
C GLY A 31 -9.83 -8.35 9.07
N ALA A 32 -10.59 -9.17 9.81
CA ALA A 32 -10.19 -10.54 10.12
C ALA A 32 -9.95 -11.44 8.90
N ASP A 33 -10.62 -11.15 7.78
CA ASP A 33 -10.50 -11.92 6.53
C ASP A 33 -9.25 -11.54 5.70
N ASP A 34 -8.66 -10.37 5.96
CA ASP A 34 -7.50 -9.86 5.24
C ASP A 34 -6.20 -10.31 5.89
N LEU A 35 -5.86 -11.58 5.69
CA LEU A 35 -4.62 -12.18 6.20
C LEU A 35 -3.36 -11.54 5.61
N GLY A 36 -3.46 -10.85 4.47
CA GLY A 36 -2.36 -10.14 3.83
C GLY A 36 -2.11 -8.75 4.41
N VAL A 37 -3.08 -8.20 5.15
CA VAL A 37 -2.99 -6.88 5.78
C VAL A 37 -2.71 -5.79 4.74
N HIS A 38 -3.60 -5.66 3.75
CA HIS A 38 -3.53 -4.72 2.62
C HIS A 38 -3.78 -3.27 3.07
N THR A 39 -2.87 -2.74 3.88
CA THR A 39 -3.05 -1.53 4.69
C THR A 39 -2.16 -0.37 4.25
N VAL A 40 -1.15 -0.61 3.42
CA VAL A 40 -0.24 0.42 2.92
C VAL A 40 -0.70 0.93 1.56
N CYS A 41 -1.04 2.22 1.47
CA CYS A 41 -1.34 2.86 0.20
C CYS A 41 -0.04 3.31 -0.47
N ALA A 42 0.45 2.50 -1.41
CA ALA A 42 1.67 2.77 -2.16
C ALA A 42 1.37 3.47 -3.48
N LEU A 43 2.21 4.43 -3.84
CA LEU A 43 2.33 4.95 -5.21
C LEU A 43 3.37 4.10 -5.93
N VAL A 44 2.94 3.11 -6.70
CA VAL A 44 3.84 2.07 -7.21
C VAL A 44 4.85 2.64 -8.20
N THR A 45 6.09 2.14 -8.15
CA THR A 45 7.17 2.52 -9.06
C THR A 45 7.58 1.34 -9.94
N GLU A 46 8.32 1.61 -11.02
CA GLU A 46 8.84 0.55 -11.89
C GLU A 46 9.79 -0.38 -11.13
N GLU A 47 10.73 0.16 -10.32
CA GLU A 47 11.67 -0.67 -9.57
C GLU A 47 10.94 -1.58 -8.57
N PHE A 48 9.93 -1.05 -7.88
CA PHE A 48 9.10 -1.83 -6.97
C PHE A 48 8.35 -2.95 -7.70
N LEU A 49 7.74 -2.68 -8.86
CA LEU A 49 7.00 -3.69 -9.61
C LEU A 49 7.90 -4.83 -10.11
N VAL A 50 9.12 -4.50 -10.55
CA VAL A 50 10.13 -5.50 -10.93
C VAL A 50 10.53 -6.34 -9.72
N PHE A 51 10.88 -5.70 -8.61
CA PHE A 51 11.25 -6.37 -7.37
C PHE A 51 10.13 -7.29 -6.87
N SER A 52 8.91 -6.75 -6.73
CA SER A 52 7.74 -7.46 -6.23
C SER A 52 7.46 -8.71 -7.05
N LYS A 53 7.56 -8.62 -8.38
CA LYS A 53 7.41 -9.77 -9.29
C LYS A 53 8.48 -10.84 -9.04
N LEU A 54 9.74 -10.46 -8.88
CA LEU A 54 10.83 -11.39 -8.58
C LEU A 54 10.70 -12.02 -7.19
N ALA A 55 10.14 -11.29 -6.22
CA ALA A 55 9.81 -11.76 -4.86
C ALA A 55 8.52 -12.60 -4.78
N GLY A 56 7.95 -12.98 -5.94
CA GLY A 56 6.76 -13.84 -6.04
C GLY A 56 5.42 -13.11 -5.82
N ASN A 57 5.42 -11.78 -5.82
CA ASN A 57 4.23 -10.94 -5.73
C ASN A 57 4.05 -10.11 -7.02
N ASP A 58 3.64 -10.77 -8.09
CA ASP A 58 3.49 -10.13 -9.39
C ASP A 58 2.24 -9.24 -9.46
N LEU A 59 2.44 -7.94 -9.32
CA LEU A 59 1.41 -6.91 -9.40
C LEU A 59 1.30 -6.26 -10.78
N SER A 60 2.17 -6.59 -11.74
CA SER A 60 2.17 -5.94 -13.06
C SER A 60 1.44 -6.75 -14.14
N THR A 61 1.40 -8.09 -14.03
CA THR A 61 0.69 -8.92 -15.02
C THR A 61 -0.83 -8.87 -14.82
N PRO A 62 -1.62 -8.46 -15.85
CA PRO A 62 -3.09 -8.48 -15.78
C PRO A 62 -3.66 -9.90 -15.62
N ARG A 63 -4.75 -10.03 -14.86
CA ARG A 63 -5.47 -11.29 -14.59
C ARG A 63 -6.98 -11.03 -14.50
N PRO A 64 -7.87 -12.03 -14.64
CA PRO A 64 -9.29 -11.84 -14.38
C PRO A 64 -9.54 -11.22 -12.99
N GLY A 65 -10.17 -10.04 -12.94
CA GLY A 65 -10.43 -9.30 -11.70
C GLY A 65 -9.25 -8.47 -11.16
N PHE A 66 -8.14 -8.38 -11.88
CA PHE A 66 -6.99 -7.54 -11.54
C PHE A 66 -6.32 -6.95 -12.79
N PRO A 67 -6.35 -5.63 -13.01
CA PRO A 67 -5.90 -5.04 -14.26
C PRO A 67 -4.39 -5.13 -14.50
N GLY A 68 -3.60 -5.45 -13.47
CA GLY A 68 -2.16 -5.19 -13.46
C GLY A 68 -1.91 -3.70 -13.19
N LEU A 69 -0.81 -3.41 -12.49
CA LEU A 69 -0.45 -2.05 -12.12
C LEU A 69 0.67 -1.51 -13.02
N ASN A 70 0.62 -0.21 -13.24
CA ASN A 70 1.65 0.58 -13.90
C ASN A 70 2.29 1.56 -12.91
N PRO A 71 3.54 2.01 -13.15
CA PRO A 71 4.14 3.07 -12.36
C PRO A 71 3.23 4.30 -12.27
N GLY A 72 3.02 4.82 -11.07
CA GLY A 72 2.11 5.92 -10.78
C GLY A 72 0.72 5.50 -10.31
N ASP A 73 0.34 4.22 -10.43
CA ASP A 73 -0.89 3.72 -9.82
C ASP A 73 -0.80 3.76 -8.29
N ARG A 74 -1.95 4.01 -7.66
CA ARG A 74 -2.08 3.88 -6.20
C ARG A 74 -2.70 2.53 -5.86
N TRP A 75 -2.10 1.82 -4.91
CA TRP A 75 -2.58 0.50 -4.55
C TRP A 75 -2.38 0.17 -3.08
N CYS A 76 -3.42 -0.40 -2.46
CA CYS A 76 -3.34 -0.99 -1.14
C CYS A 76 -2.62 -2.34 -1.22
N MET A 77 -1.39 -2.38 -0.73
CA MET A 77 -0.56 -3.59 -0.71
C MET A 77 -0.40 -4.13 0.72
N CYS A 78 -0.07 -5.41 0.81
CA CYS A 78 0.28 -6.06 2.08
C CYS A 78 1.40 -5.29 2.78
N ALA A 79 1.23 -4.97 4.06
CA ALA A 79 2.23 -4.24 4.83
C ALA A 79 3.59 -4.95 4.85
N SER A 80 3.60 -6.28 5.01
CA SER A 80 4.81 -7.09 4.96
C SER A 80 5.54 -7.04 3.61
N ARG A 81 4.81 -6.91 2.50
CA ARG A 81 5.42 -6.76 1.15
C ARG A 81 6.04 -5.38 0.95
N TRP A 82 5.48 -4.35 1.59
CA TRP A 82 6.11 -3.03 1.59
C TRP A 82 7.39 -3.04 2.42
N GLN A 83 7.37 -3.68 3.61
CA GLN A 83 8.54 -3.84 4.46
C GLN A 83 9.67 -4.63 3.75
N GLU A 84 9.33 -5.72 3.07
CA GLU A 84 10.28 -6.50 2.26
C GLU A 84 10.95 -5.63 1.18
N ALA A 85 10.18 -4.78 0.49
CA ALA A 85 10.72 -3.85 -0.49
C ALA A 85 11.59 -2.75 0.16
N HIS A 86 11.25 -2.31 1.37
CA HIS A 86 12.04 -1.34 2.13
C HIS A 86 13.42 -1.91 2.49
N GLU A 87 13.47 -3.13 3.00
CA GLU A 87 14.72 -3.84 3.32
C GLU A 87 15.57 -4.07 2.07
N ALA A 88 14.94 -4.25 0.90
CA ALA A 88 15.61 -4.34 -0.39
C ALA A 88 16.00 -2.98 -0.99
N GLY A 89 15.67 -1.85 -0.34
CA GLY A 89 16.01 -0.50 -0.80
C GLY A 89 15.17 0.01 -1.98
N VAL A 90 14.03 -0.62 -2.27
CA VAL A 90 13.16 -0.32 -3.42
C VAL A 90 11.68 -0.16 -3.03
N ALA A 91 11.42 0.19 -1.76
CA ALA A 91 10.06 0.49 -1.32
C ALA A 91 9.47 1.67 -2.12
N PRO A 92 8.23 1.54 -2.60
CA PRO A 92 7.56 2.63 -3.28
C PRO A 92 7.18 3.73 -2.27
N PRO A 93 7.04 5.00 -2.73
CA PRO A 93 6.48 6.07 -1.92
C PRO A 93 5.08 5.73 -1.41
N VAL A 94 4.68 6.33 -0.28
CA VAL A 94 3.38 6.04 0.35
C VAL A 94 2.55 7.29 0.54
N LEU A 95 1.23 7.13 0.50
CA LEU A 95 0.29 8.14 0.98
C LEU A 95 -0.06 7.81 2.42
N LEU A 96 0.49 8.58 3.37
CA LEU A 96 0.28 8.40 4.80
C LEU A 96 -1.19 8.60 5.19
N ALA A 97 -1.90 9.53 4.55
CA ALA A 97 -3.30 9.80 4.84
C ALA A 97 -4.23 8.64 4.45
N ALA A 98 -3.81 7.83 3.48
CA ALA A 98 -4.51 6.65 2.96
C ALA A 98 -3.92 5.32 3.46
N THR A 99 -2.91 5.35 4.33
CA THR A 99 -2.28 4.15 4.91
C THR A 99 -2.85 3.90 6.31
N HIS A 100 -3.43 2.71 6.52
CA HIS A 100 -4.11 2.36 7.76
C HIS A 100 -3.13 2.27 8.93
N ILE A 101 -3.56 2.69 10.13
CA ILE A 101 -2.71 2.71 11.33
C ILE A 101 -2.14 1.33 11.71
N LEU A 102 -2.79 0.26 11.26
CA LEU A 102 -2.37 -1.12 11.53
C LEU A 102 -1.05 -1.46 10.81
N SER A 103 -0.70 -0.74 9.74
CA SER A 103 0.59 -0.95 9.07
C SER A 103 1.77 -0.80 10.03
N LEU A 104 1.66 0.04 11.07
CA LEU A 104 2.73 0.28 12.05
C LEU A 104 3.07 -0.96 12.90
N GLU A 105 2.22 -1.99 12.92
CA GLU A 105 2.52 -3.28 13.57
C GLU A 105 3.40 -4.19 12.69
N TRP A 106 3.58 -3.86 11.41
CA TRP A 106 4.21 -4.73 10.40
C TRP A 106 5.42 -4.10 9.71
N VAL A 107 5.57 -2.78 9.77
CA VAL A 107 6.60 -2.05 9.05
C VAL A 107 7.41 -1.17 10.00
N ASP A 108 8.63 -0.83 9.60
CA ASP A 108 9.41 0.21 10.27
C ASP A 108 8.68 1.56 10.14
N ALA A 109 8.27 2.12 11.27
CA ALA A 109 7.46 3.33 11.33
C ALA A 109 8.21 4.58 10.85
N GLU A 110 9.53 4.65 11.07
CA GLU A 110 10.34 5.78 10.61
C GLU A 110 10.52 5.72 9.10
N ALA A 111 10.80 4.54 8.56
CA ALA A 111 10.88 4.30 7.13
C ALA A 111 9.56 4.59 6.41
N LEU A 112 8.43 4.12 6.95
CA LEU A 112 7.12 4.37 6.37
C LEU A 112 6.82 5.86 6.34
N ARG A 113 7.07 6.58 7.46
CA ARG A 113 6.94 8.03 7.49
C ARG A 113 7.87 8.68 6.47
N ALA A 114 9.13 8.25 6.40
CA ALA A 114 10.16 8.75 5.48
C ALA A 114 9.79 8.58 3.99
N ALA A 115 9.00 7.56 3.65
CA ALA A 115 8.48 7.34 2.30
C ALA A 115 7.21 8.16 1.98
N GLY A 116 6.62 8.82 2.97
CA GLY A 116 5.38 9.59 2.81
C GLY A 116 5.53 10.83 1.92
N VAL A 117 4.68 10.94 0.89
CA VAL A 117 4.67 12.05 -0.09
C VAL A 117 3.57 13.09 0.13
N ASP A 118 2.68 12.86 1.09
CA ASP A 118 1.51 13.68 1.42
C ASP A 118 1.60 14.28 2.83
N ARG A 119 2.83 14.50 3.33
CA ARG A 119 3.04 15.12 4.63
C ARG A 119 2.57 16.58 4.59
N PRO A 120 1.85 17.06 5.63
CA PRO A 120 1.70 18.49 5.82
C PRO A 120 3.07 19.10 6.14
N ASP A 121 3.34 20.28 5.56
CA ASP A 121 4.52 21.10 5.85
C ASP A 121 4.62 21.48 7.34
#